data_AF-A0A0G0U239-F1
#
_entry.id   AF-A0A0G0U239-F1
#
_cell.length_a   1.000
_cell.length_b   1.000
_cell.length_c   1.000
_cell.angle_alpha   90.00
_cell.angle_beta   90.00
_cell.angle_gamma   90.00
#
_symmetry.space_group_name_H-M   'P 1'
#
loop_
_entity.id
_entity.type
_entity.pdbx_description
1 polymer ?
#
loop_
_entity_poly.entity_id
_entity_poly.type
_entity_poly.pdbx_seq_one_letter_code
_entity_poly.pdbx_strand_id
1 'polypeptide(L)' 'MTVNQVVHQEKGLVKAFKRYQKRYLSVGKKPDVEKMLSEDLYSTLRLEGEKITKKQARDLFK' A
#
# COMPACT_ATOMS: atom_id res chain seq x y z
N MET A 1 -2.48 -1.46 -23.42
CA MET A 1 -3.21 -2.26 -22.41
C MET A 1 -4.55 -2.64 -23.01
N THR A 2 -4.96 -3.91 -22.92
CA THR A 2 -6.25 -4.38 -23.46
C THR A 2 -7.38 -4.18 -22.43
N VAL A 3 -8.62 -3.96 -22.88
CA VAL A 3 -9.79 -3.64 -22.03
C VAL A 3 -9.99 -4.65 -20.90
N ASN A 4 -9.70 -5.93 -21.13
CA ASN A 4 -9.78 -6.99 -20.11
C ASN A 4 -8.80 -6.81 -18.94
N GLN A 5 -7.62 -6.22 -19.17
CA GLN A 5 -6.64 -5.94 -18.10
C GLN A 5 -7.10 -4.79 -17.21
N VAL A 6 -7.74 -3.78 -17.80
CA VAL A 6 -8.29 -2.61 -17.10
C VAL A 6 -9.44 -3.02 -16.16
N VAL A 7 -10.38 -3.84 -16.66
CA VAL A 7 -11.51 -4.35 -15.85
C VAL A 7 -11.04 -5.22 -14.67
N HIS A 8 -9.95 -5.98 -14.84
CA HIS A 8 -9.36 -6.75 -13.73
C HIS A 8 -8.65 -5.86 -12.69
N GLN A 9 -7.97 -4.80 -13.12
CA GLN A 9 -7.39 -3.79 -12.23
C GLN A 9 -8.47 -3.08 -11.40
N GLU A 10 -9.59 -2.70 -12.02
CA GLU A 10 -10.72 -2.08 -11.32
C GLU A 10 -11.31 -2.99 -10.23
N LYS A 11 -11.48 -4.29 -10.52
CA LYS A 11 -11.92 -5.27 -9.51
C LYS A 11 -10.91 -5.39 -8.35
N GLY A 12 -9.62 -5.32 -8.64
CA GLY A 12 -8.55 -5.32 -7.64
C GLY A 12 -8.62 -4.09 -6.72
N LEU A 13 -8.80 -2.91 -7.31
CA LEU A 13 -8.94 -1.63 -6.58
C LEU A 13 -10.18 -1.62 -5.70
N VAL A 14 -11.34 -2.06 -6.22
CA VAL A 14 -12.58 -2.16 -5.44
C VAL A 14 -12.41 -3.11 -4.25
N LYS A 15 -11.70 -4.23 -4.42
CA LYS A 15 -11.44 -5.19 -3.34
C LYS A 15 -10.49 -4.61 -2.28
N ALA A 16 -9.45 -3.89 -2.71
CA ALA A 16 -8.54 -3.19 -1.80
C ALA A 16 -9.30 -2.11 -1.00
N PHE A 17 -10.14 -1.32 -1.66
CA PHE A 17 -10.97 -0.31 -1.03
C PHE A 17 -11.94 -0.90 0.01
N LYS A 18 -12.63 -1.99 -0.32
CA LYS A 18 -13.51 -2.70 0.64
C LYS A 18 -12.76 -3.21 1.87
N ARG A 19 -11.53 -3.73 1.69
CA ARG A 19 -10.67 -4.15 2.80
C ARG A 19 -10.25 -2.97 3.67
N TYR A 20 -9.90 -1.85 3.05
CA TYR A 20 -9.58 -0.61 3.75
C TYR A 20 -10.78 -0.10 4.58
N GLN A 21 -11.97 -0.04 3.97
CA GLN A 21 -13.20 0.35 4.68
C GLN A 21 -13.46 -0.53 5.90
N LYS A 22 -13.34 -1.86 5.77
CA LYS A 22 -13.57 -2.81 6.88
C LYS A 22 -12.51 -2.72 7.99
N ARG A 23 -11.28 -2.34 7.65
CA ARG A 23 -10.17 -2.35 8.61
C ARG A 23 -10.03 -1.04 9.38
N TYR A 24 -10.38 0.07 8.74
CA TYR A 24 -10.14 1.42 9.27
C TYR A 24 -11.44 2.19 9.49
N LEU A 25 -12.29 2.31 8.46
CA LEU A 25 -13.50 3.13 8.53
C LEU A 25 -14.59 2.53 9.44
N SER A 26 -14.84 1.22 9.40
CA SER A 26 -15.90 0.60 10.22
C SER A 26 -15.53 0.45 11.70
N VAL A 27 -14.26 0.60 12.05
CA VAL A 27 -13.75 0.43 13.43
C VAL A 27 -13.38 1.80 14.03
N GLY A 28 -13.58 2.89 13.30
CA GLY A 28 -13.13 4.25 13.71
C GLY A 28 -11.61 4.38 13.87
N LYS A 29 -10.85 3.41 13.37
CA LYS A 29 -9.39 3.40 13.48
C LYS A 29 -8.80 4.19 12.33
N LYS A 30 -8.04 5.24 12.65
CA LYS A 30 -7.27 5.95 11.64
C LYS A 30 -6.18 5.01 11.09
N PRO A 31 -5.96 4.96 9.77
CA PRO A 31 -4.80 4.30 9.22
C PRO A 31 -3.54 4.96 9.77
N ASP A 32 -2.58 4.13 10.15
CA ASP A 32 -1.22 4.59 10.44
C ASP A 32 -0.54 4.85 9.09
N VAL A 33 -0.73 6.07 8.59
CA VAL A 33 -0.25 6.50 7.26
C VAL A 33 1.27 6.44 7.20
N GLU A 34 1.95 6.82 8.27
CA GLU A 34 3.41 6.77 8.38
C GLU A 34 3.93 5.34 8.20
N LYS A 35 3.31 4.39 8.92
CA LYS A 35 3.65 2.98 8.78
C LYS A 35 3.33 2.43 7.40
N MET A 36 2.16 2.74 6.83
CA MET A 36 1.79 2.30 5.47
C MET A 36 2.79 2.81 4.43
N LEU A 37 3.09 4.11 4.44
CA LEU A 37 4.02 4.71 3.49
C LEU A 37 5.44 4.14 3.63
N SER A 38 5.89 3.87 4.86
CA SER A 38 7.19 3.23 5.07
C SER A 38 7.26 1.80 4.52
N GLU A 39 6.16 1.04 4.59
CA GLU A 39 6.08 -0.33 4.07
C GLU A 39 5.97 -0.35 2.55
N ASP A 40 5.20 0.57 1.97
CA ASP A 40 5.10 0.76 0.52
C ASP A 40 6.45 1.19 -0.06
N LEU A 41 7.13 2.18 0.55
CA LEU A 41 8.45 2.63 0.13
C LEU A 41 9.48 1.49 0.17
N TYR A 42 9.52 0.73 1.27
CA TYR A 42 10.41 -0.43 1.38
C TYR A 42 10.18 -1.44 0.25
N SER A 43 8.91 -1.72 -0.06
CA SER A 43 8.54 -2.71 -1.06
C SER A 43 8.88 -2.24 -2.48
N THR A 44 8.62 -0.97 -2.79
CA THR A 44 8.95 -0.35 -4.08
C THR A 44 10.46 -0.36 -4.33
N LEU A 45 11.25 0.12 -3.38
CA LEU A 45 12.71 0.17 -3.51
C LEU A 45 13.29 -1.25 -3.70
N ARG A 46 12.79 -2.25 -2.96
CA ARG A 46 13.18 -3.65 -3.16
C ARG A 46 12.89 -4.17 -4.57
N LEU A 47 11.77 -3.78 -5.17
CA LEU A 47 11.41 -4.17 -6.53
C LEU A 47 12.31 -3.49 -7.58
N GLU A 48 12.77 -2.28 -7.30
CA GLU A 48 13.73 -1.54 -8.12
C GLU A 48 15.18 -2.03 -7.95
N GLY A 49 15.42 -2.98 -7.04
CA GLY A 49 16.74 -3.58 -6.79
C GLY A 49 17.55 -2.89 -5.70
N GLU A 50 16.98 -1.90 -5.02
CA GLU A 50 17.61 -1.17 -3.93
C GLU A 50 17.74 -2.05 -2.67
N LYS A 51 18.90 -1.95 -2.02
CA LYS A 51 19.20 -2.68 -0.78
C LYS A 51 18.90 -1.84 0.45
N ILE A 52 17.65 -1.44 0.60
CA ILE A 52 17.16 -0.75 1.80
C ILE A 52 16.60 -1.74 2.83
N THR A 53 16.76 -1.41 4.11
CA THR A 53 16.12 -2.11 5.23
C THR A 53 14.77 -1.47 5.59
N LYS A 54 13.87 -2.25 6.21
CA LYS A 54 12.60 -1.69 6.73
C LYS A 54 12.80 -0.56 7.74
N LYS A 55 13.91 -0.59 8.49
CA LYS A 55 14.24 0.47 9.46
C LYS A 55 14.58 1.77 8.73
N GLN A 56 15.44 1.72 7.73
CA GLN A 56 15.78 2.89 6.91
C GLN A 56 14.55 3.47 6.21
N ALA A 57 13.67 2.62 5.67
CA ALA A 57 12.43 3.10 5.06
C ALA A 57 11.49 3.79 6.07
N ARG A 58 11.44 3.34 7.32
CA ARG A 58 10.68 4.01 8.40
C ARG A 58 11.31 5.32 8.84
N ASP A 59 12.64 5.35 8.94
CA ASP A 59 13.35 6.54 9.41
C ASP A 59 13.21 7.73 8.42
N LEU A 60 12.80 7.49 7.17
CA LEU A 60 12.49 8.55 6.18
C LEU A 60 11.15 9.27 6.41
N PHE A 61 10.27 8.72 7.24
CA PHE A 61 8.95 9.29 7.53
C PHE A 61 8.81 9.77 8.99
N LYS A 62 9.91 9.79 9.76
CA LYS A 62 9.97 10.32 11.12
C LYS A 62 10.16 11.83 11.17
#